data_AF-A0A932MS55-F1
#
_entry.id   AF-A0A932MS55-F1
#
_cell.length_a   1.000
_cell.length_b   1.000
_cell.length_c   1.000
_cell.angle_alpha   90.00
_cell.angle_beta   90.00
_cell.angle_gamma   90.00
#
_symmetry.space_group_name_H-M   'P 1'
#
loop_
_entity.id
_entity.type
_entity.pdbx_description
1 polymer ?
#
loop_
_entity_poly.entity_id
_entity_poly.type
_entity_poly.pdbx_seq_one_letter_code
_entity_poly.pdbx_strand_id
1 'polypeptide(L)'
;MRQLFTGCCLFVFFFAAAQAPPSSDLLGKTLVASFQRNNFGMLQPYLPTPLFYKSLGKEMKQRSNKEINEFLANSKKRLKENWEKIRDRVKKDSVDLSALIIKESLLYNPFQQSSMQGLLLVYAYKGVLYDDISVIVKMQAGKTWLLEIPNTESFLSMKDSSLRNSNQARSAIELAKPAFKESVKQRVRELVQLAQQDSMEAAGKRMVYHGPDITRDWKAALNMNDPGERAEAASRMTEIKQNLQGCPGYTFGSLDADTESEGYWIVQQVKCGQHILRFAFLQTKEGLLLGSLDME
;
A
#
# COMPACT_ATOMS: atom_id res chain seq x y z
N MET A 1 53.36 29.85 -35.20
CA MET A 1 52.09 30.00 -35.94
C MET A 1 51.21 28.82 -35.61
N ARG A 2 50.27 28.97 -34.66
CA ARG A 2 48.81 28.90 -34.87
C ARG A 2 48.35 27.65 -35.65
N GLN A 3 47.72 26.70 -34.97
CA GLN A 3 46.29 26.44 -35.15
C GLN A 3 45.74 25.61 -33.97
N LEU A 4 44.78 26.24 -33.29
CA LEU A 4 43.87 25.64 -32.32
C LEU A 4 42.82 24.84 -33.08
N PHE A 5 42.53 23.62 -32.67
CA PHE A 5 41.25 22.96 -32.95
C PHE A 5 40.57 22.58 -31.65
N THR A 6 39.53 23.36 -31.38
CA THR A 6 38.59 23.26 -30.26
C THR A 6 37.69 22.05 -30.48
N GLY A 7 37.84 21.02 -29.65
CA GLY A 7 36.91 19.90 -29.56
C GLY A 7 35.66 20.32 -28.80
N CYS A 8 34.56 20.51 -29.51
CA CYS A 8 33.27 20.91 -28.97
C CYS A 8 32.63 19.73 -28.21
N CYS A 9 32.57 19.82 -26.88
CA CYS A 9 31.75 18.93 -26.06
C CYS A 9 30.27 19.19 -26.35
N LEU A 10 29.60 18.24 -27.01
CA LEU A 10 28.14 18.22 -27.10
C LEU A 10 27.58 17.82 -25.74
N PHE A 11 27.12 18.79 -24.96
CA PHE A 11 26.25 18.58 -23.80
C PHE A 11 24.88 18.13 -24.30
N VAL A 12 24.59 16.84 -24.20
CA VAL A 12 23.22 16.33 -24.35
C VAL A 12 22.47 16.70 -23.08
N PHE A 13 21.63 17.73 -23.18
CA PHE A 13 20.63 18.07 -22.17
C PHE A 13 19.67 16.89 -22.01
N PHE A 14 19.75 16.18 -20.88
CA PHE A 14 18.64 15.39 -20.38
C PHE A 14 17.52 16.36 -20.00
N PHE A 15 16.56 16.56 -20.91
CA PHE A 15 15.25 17.07 -20.52
C PHE A 15 14.66 16.06 -19.55
N ALA A 16 14.60 16.43 -18.27
CA ALA A 16 13.70 15.80 -17.32
C ALA A 16 12.29 16.01 -17.86
N ALA A 17 11.77 15.00 -18.56
CA ALA A 17 10.38 14.96 -18.96
C ALA A 17 9.56 15.07 -17.68
N ALA A 18 8.78 16.15 -17.56
CA ALA A 18 7.74 16.26 -16.56
C ALA A 18 6.92 14.97 -16.61
N GLN A 19 7.02 14.15 -15.56
CA GLN A 19 6.26 12.91 -15.47
C GLN A 19 4.79 13.31 -15.57
N ALA A 20 4.15 12.94 -16.68
CA ALA A 20 2.71 13.07 -16.83
C ALA A 20 2.06 12.49 -15.56
N PRO A 21 1.01 13.12 -15.02
CA PRO A 21 0.35 12.61 -13.83
C PRO A 21 0.05 11.13 -14.03
N PRO A 22 0.31 10.27 -13.03
CA PRO A 22 0.15 8.84 -13.19
C PRO A 22 -1.27 8.57 -13.70
N SER A 23 -1.38 7.79 -14.78
CA SER A 23 -2.65 7.58 -15.50
C SER A 23 -3.78 6.98 -14.64
N SER A 24 -3.45 6.49 -13.43
CA SER A 24 -4.37 6.12 -12.36
C SER A 24 -5.20 7.29 -11.81
N ASP A 25 -4.60 8.47 -11.61
CA ASP A 25 -5.30 9.64 -11.04
C ASP A 25 -6.37 10.14 -12.00
N LEU A 26 -6.07 10.08 -13.30
CA LEU A 26 -7.02 10.47 -14.34
C LEU A 26 -8.18 9.48 -14.42
N LEU A 27 -7.92 8.16 -14.28
CA LEU A 27 -8.98 7.16 -14.20
C LEU A 27 -9.88 7.40 -12.98
N GLY A 28 -9.31 7.61 -11.79
CA GLY A 28 -10.09 7.89 -10.57
C GLY A 28 -11.01 9.10 -10.71
N LYS A 29 -10.49 10.21 -11.22
CA LYS A 29 -11.28 11.41 -11.52
C LYS A 29 -12.34 11.17 -12.59
N THR A 30 -12.00 10.44 -13.66
CA THR A 30 -12.96 10.13 -14.73
C THR A 30 -14.07 9.20 -14.25
N LEU A 31 -13.76 8.25 -13.36
CA LEU A 31 -14.73 7.35 -12.75
C LEU A 31 -15.77 8.14 -11.96
N VAL A 32 -15.35 9.03 -11.06
CA VAL A 32 -16.28 9.90 -10.31
C VAL A 32 -17.07 10.82 -11.24
N ALA A 33 -16.39 11.46 -12.21
CA ALA A 33 -17.06 12.34 -13.17
C ALA A 33 -18.11 11.61 -14.00
N SER A 34 -17.91 10.32 -14.30
CA SER A 34 -18.90 9.50 -14.99
C SER A 34 -20.20 9.39 -14.20
N PHE A 35 -20.14 9.26 -12.87
CA PHE A 35 -21.33 9.25 -12.00
C PHE A 35 -21.97 10.63 -11.90
N GLN A 36 -21.17 11.68 -11.67
CA GLN A 36 -21.64 13.07 -11.59
C GLN A 36 -22.42 13.49 -12.85
N ARG A 37 -21.96 13.04 -14.02
CA ARG A 37 -22.56 13.38 -15.32
C ARG A 37 -23.51 12.32 -15.86
N ASN A 38 -23.76 11.24 -15.11
CA ASN A 38 -24.54 10.08 -15.54
C ASN A 38 -24.12 9.57 -16.94
N ASN A 39 -22.82 9.46 -17.18
CA ASN A 39 -22.26 9.10 -18.49
C ASN A 39 -21.15 8.05 -18.38
N PHE A 40 -21.53 6.77 -18.44
CA PHE A 40 -20.58 5.64 -18.52
C PHE A 40 -19.63 5.73 -19.73
N GLY A 41 -20.02 6.43 -20.80
CA GLY A 41 -19.20 6.64 -21.99
C GLY A 41 -17.86 7.32 -21.70
N MET A 42 -17.76 8.08 -20.61
CA MET A 42 -16.51 8.69 -20.16
C MET A 42 -15.42 7.67 -19.84
N LEU A 43 -15.79 6.42 -19.51
CA LEU A 43 -14.84 5.36 -19.17
C LEU A 43 -14.31 4.59 -20.39
N GLN A 44 -14.86 4.81 -21.60
CA GLN A 44 -14.40 4.11 -22.82
C GLN A 44 -12.89 4.14 -23.04
N PRO A 45 -12.17 5.26 -22.81
CA PRO A 45 -10.72 5.30 -23.00
C PRO A 45 -9.94 4.32 -22.11
N TYR A 46 -10.52 3.89 -20.99
CA TYR A 46 -9.90 3.01 -20.01
C TYR A 46 -10.36 1.56 -20.13
N LEU A 47 -11.34 1.25 -20.98
CA LEU A 47 -11.82 -0.12 -21.13
C LEU A 47 -10.83 -0.96 -21.95
N PRO A 48 -10.58 -2.23 -21.55
CA PRO A 48 -9.75 -3.17 -22.29
C PRO A 48 -10.11 -3.27 -23.77
N THR A 49 -9.09 -3.48 -24.60
CA THR A 49 -9.24 -3.77 -26.04
C THR A 49 -8.80 -5.19 -26.37
N PRO A 50 -9.11 -5.72 -27.57
CA PRO A 50 -8.54 -6.99 -28.01
C PRO A 50 -7.01 -7.00 -27.98
N LEU A 51 -6.37 -5.87 -28.33
CA LEU A 51 -4.91 -5.73 -28.28
C LEU A 51 -4.36 -5.83 -26.86
N PHE A 52 -5.04 -5.21 -25.89
CA PHE A 52 -4.68 -5.36 -24.48
C PHE A 52 -4.68 -6.84 -24.06
N TYR A 53 -5.76 -7.58 -24.34
CA TYR A 53 -5.83 -8.99 -23.93
C TYR A 53 -4.79 -9.88 -24.62
N LYS A 54 -4.50 -9.64 -25.91
CA LYS A 54 -3.45 -10.36 -26.63
C LYS A 54 -2.07 -10.10 -26.04
N SER A 55 -1.84 -8.90 -25.53
CA SER A 55 -0.56 -8.53 -24.92
C SER A 55 -0.32 -9.12 -23.52
N LEU A 56 -1.34 -9.74 -22.90
CA LEU A 56 -1.18 -10.42 -21.60
C LEU A 56 -0.36 -11.72 -21.70
N GLY A 57 -0.11 -12.22 -22.91
CA GLY A 57 0.78 -13.37 -23.13
C GLY A 57 0.38 -14.58 -22.28
N LYS A 58 1.30 -15.08 -21.46
CA LYS A 58 1.10 -16.26 -20.59
C LYS A 58 0.08 -16.05 -19.46
N GLU A 59 -0.25 -14.80 -19.11
CA GLU A 59 -1.27 -14.49 -18.10
C GLU A 59 -2.70 -14.79 -18.58
N MET A 60 -2.88 -14.97 -19.89
CA MET A 60 -4.12 -15.44 -20.51
C MET A 60 -3.88 -16.79 -21.16
N LYS A 61 -4.77 -17.76 -20.90
CA LYS A 61 -4.83 -18.97 -21.72
C LYS A 61 -4.96 -18.57 -23.19
N GLN A 62 -4.33 -19.32 -24.10
CA GLN A 62 -4.49 -19.09 -25.54
C GLN A 62 -5.98 -19.06 -25.87
N ARG A 63 -6.47 -17.91 -26.32
CA ARG A 63 -7.86 -17.67 -26.70
C ARG A 63 -7.89 -17.16 -28.13
N SER A 64 -8.84 -17.65 -28.90
CA SER A 64 -9.18 -17.15 -30.21
C SER A 64 -9.68 -15.70 -30.15
N ASN A 65 -9.66 -15.00 -31.29
CA ASN A 65 -10.23 -13.65 -31.40
C ASN A 65 -11.71 -13.61 -30.98
N LYS A 66 -12.46 -14.68 -31.27
CA LYS A 66 -13.88 -14.81 -30.90
C LYS A 66 -14.03 -14.84 -29.38
N GLU A 67 -13.28 -15.70 -28.69
CA GLU A 67 -13.31 -15.81 -27.22
C GLU A 67 -12.86 -14.50 -26.53
N ILE A 68 -11.89 -13.79 -27.10
CA ILE A 68 -11.46 -12.48 -26.60
C ILE A 68 -12.59 -11.45 -26.72
N ASN A 69 -13.26 -11.40 -27.88
CA ASN A 69 -14.36 -10.46 -28.12
C ASN A 69 -15.57 -10.76 -27.24
N GLU A 70 -15.92 -12.02 -27.05
CA GLU A 70 -16.98 -12.45 -26.13
C GLU A 70 -16.64 -12.08 -24.68
N PHE A 71 -15.40 -12.33 -24.25
CA PHE A 71 -14.94 -11.95 -22.92
C PHE A 71 -14.99 -10.43 -22.69
N LEU A 72 -14.55 -9.64 -23.67
CA LEU A 72 -14.62 -8.18 -23.67
C LEU A 72 -16.06 -7.67 -23.56
N ALA A 73 -16.97 -8.24 -24.37
CA ALA A 73 -18.38 -7.87 -24.34
C ALA A 73 -18.98 -8.15 -22.95
N ASN A 74 -18.70 -9.32 -22.37
CA ASN A 74 -19.16 -9.70 -21.05
C ASN A 74 -18.56 -8.83 -19.94
N SER A 75 -17.26 -8.50 -20.01
CA SER A 75 -16.60 -7.60 -19.06
C SER A 75 -17.18 -6.19 -19.12
N LYS A 76 -17.36 -5.63 -20.33
CA LYS A 76 -17.99 -4.30 -20.51
C LYS A 76 -19.43 -4.28 -20.02
N LYS A 77 -20.19 -5.36 -20.23
CA LYS A 77 -21.55 -5.51 -19.70
C LYS A 77 -21.55 -5.47 -18.18
N ARG A 78 -20.74 -6.30 -17.50
CA ARG A 78 -20.64 -6.31 -16.03
C ARG A 78 -20.21 -4.95 -15.46
N LEU A 79 -19.20 -4.31 -16.06
CA LEU A 79 -18.76 -2.97 -15.65
C LEU A 79 -19.90 -1.95 -15.72
N LYS A 80 -20.69 -1.98 -16.80
CA LYS A 80 -21.84 -1.09 -16.95
C LYS A 80 -22.93 -1.39 -15.93
N GLU A 81 -23.28 -2.65 -15.73
CA GLU A 81 -24.28 -3.07 -14.73
C GLU A 81 -23.86 -2.67 -13.31
N ASN A 82 -22.58 -2.85 -12.96
CA ASN A 82 -22.03 -2.46 -11.67
C ASN A 82 -22.05 -0.93 -11.48
N TRP A 83 -21.71 -0.18 -12.52
CA TRP A 83 -21.84 1.28 -12.54
C TRP A 83 -23.30 1.74 -12.37
N GLU A 84 -24.27 1.09 -13.04
CA GLU A 84 -25.69 1.41 -12.90
C GLU A 84 -26.19 1.14 -11.47
N LYS A 85 -25.81 0.01 -10.86
CA LYS A 85 -26.13 -0.32 -9.46
C LYS A 85 -25.62 0.74 -8.47
N ILE A 86 -24.36 1.16 -8.62
CA ILE A 86 -23.79 2.22 -7.78
C ILE A 86 -24.58 3.51 -7.94
N ARG A 87 -24.89 3.90 -9.19
CA ARG A 87 -25.66 5.12 -9.46
C ARG A 87 -27.05 5.06 -8.83
N ASP A 88 -27.74 3.93 -8.96
CA ASP A 88 -29.09 3.78 -8.44
C ASP A 88 -29.11 3.80 -6.92
N ARG A 89 -28.10 3.22 -6.25
CA ARG A 89 -27.90 3.41 -4.81
C ARG A 89 -27.60 4.87 -4.46
N VAL A 90 -26.65 5.52 -5.13
CA VAL A 90 -26.28 6.93 -4.88
C VAL A 90 -27.52 7.83 -4.93
N LYS A 91 -28.43 7.59 -5.88
CA LYS A 91 -29.73 8.26 -5.96
C LYS A 91 -30.63 7.91 -4.78
N LYS A 92 -30.79 6.62 -4.46
CA LYS A 92 -31.59 6.13 -3.34
C LYS A 92 -31.14 6.73 -2.00
N ASP A 93 -29.82 6.79 -1.78
CA ASP A 93 -29.19 7.29 -0.57
C ASP A 93 -29.07 8.83 -0.58
N SER A 94 -29.57 9.51 -1.63
CA SER A 94 -29.54 10.97 -1.79
C SER A 94 -28.13 11.58 -1.63
N VAL A 95 -27.11 10.88 -2.11
CA VAL A 95 -25.72 11.35 -2.04
C VAL A 95 -25.51 12.45 -3.07
N ASP A 96 -25.11 13.64 -2.60
CA ASP A 96 -24.80 14.78 -3.47
C ASP A 96 -23.40 14.62 -4.08
N LEU A 97 -23.36 14.04 -5.28
CA LEU A 97 -22.11 13.84 -6.01
C LEU A 97 -21.40 15.15 -6.39
N SER A 98 -22.08 16.30 -6.39
CA SER A 98 -21.45 17.59 -6.71
C SER A 98 -20.54 18.09 -5.58
N ALA A 99 -20.82 17.69 -4.35
CA ALA A 99 -20.00 17.99 -3.17
C ALA A 99 -18.81 17.03 -2.99
N LEU A 100 -18.65 16.04 -3.87
CA LEU A 100 -17.62 15.02 -3.78
C LEU A 100 -16.32 15.48 -4.46
N ILE A 101 -15.22 15.44 -3.71
CA ILE A 101 -13.89 15.86 -4.19
C ILE A 101 -12.90 14.70 -3.99
N ILE A 102 -12.32 14.19 -5.07
CA ILE A 102 -11.19 13.23 -4.97
C ILE A 102 -9.98 13.95 -4.37
N LYS A 103 -9.48 13.42 -3.25
CA LYS A 103 -8.29 13.93 -2.56
C LYS A 103 -7.05 13.13 -2.94
N GLU A 104 -7.20 11.82 -3.09
CA GLU A 104 -6.08 10.92 -3.36
C GLU A 104 -6.54 9.72 -4.19
N SER A 105 -5.61 9.15 -4.95
CA SER A 105 -5.78 7.91 -5.69
C SER A 105 -4.59 7.02 -5.39
N LEU A 106 -4.85 5.86 -4.78
CA LEU A 106 -3.81 4.93 -4.33
C LEU A 106 -3.87 3.69 -5.20
N LEU A 107 -2.78 3.44 -5.92
CA LEU A 107 -2.59 2.23 -6.71
C LEU A 107 -1.70 1.26 -5.95
N TYR A 108 -2.23 0.09 -5.62
CA TYR A 108 -1.49 -0.93 -4.88
C TYR A 108 -1.84 -2.32 -5.41
N ASN A 109 -1.02 -3.32 -5.09
CA ASN A 109 -1.28 -4.70 -5.49
C ASN A 109 -1.82 -5.52 -4.30
N PRO A 110 -3.15 -5.67 -4.15
CA PRO A 110 -3.71 -6.55 -3.13
C PRO A 110 -3.60 -8.03 -3.49
N PHE A 111 -3.13 -8.36 -4.70
CA PHE A 111 -3.10 -9.72 -5.25
C PHE A 111 -1.64 -10.17 -5.44
N GLN A 112 -1.02 -10.73 -4.40
CA GLN A 112 0.42 -11.04 -4.37
C GLN A 112 0.95 -11.86 -5.57
N GLN A 113 0.09 -12.59 -6.29
CA GLN A 113 0.44 -13.41 -7.47
C GLN A 113 -0.18 -12.90 -8.78
N SER A 114 -0.78 -11.72 -8.79
CA SER A 114 -1.39 -11.13 -9.98
C SER A 114 -0.68 -9.83 -10.35
N SER A 115 -0.65 -9.55 -11.65
CA SER A 115 -0.24 -8.26 -12.19
C SER A 115 -1.39 -7.24 -12.18
N MET A 116 -2.58 -7.64 -11.74
CA MET A 116 -3.71 -6.75 -11.48
C MET A 116 -3.47 -5.94 -10.21
N GLN A 117 -4.02 -4.73 -10.16
CA GLN A 117 -3.85 -3.78 -9.08
C GLN A 117 -5.22 -3.30 -8.61
N GLY A 118 -5.31 -2.93 -7.34
CA GLY A 118 -6.42 -2.17 -6.80
C GLY A 118 -6.15 -0.68 -6.98
N LEU A 119 -7.10 0.05 -7.56
CA LEU A 119 -7.15 1.50 -7.46
C LEU A 119 -8.16 1.87 -6.39
N LEU A 120 -7.64 2.42 -5.30
CA LEU A 120 -8.41 2.95 -4.19
C LEU A 120 -8.54 4.47 -4.34
N LEU A 121 -9.71 5.00 -4.05
CA LEU A 121 -9.97 6.44 -4.07
C LEU A 121 -10.24 6.92 -2.64
N VAL A 122 -9.56 8.00 -2.26
CA VAL A 122 -9.89 8.76 -1.05
C VAL A 122 -10.56 10.04 -1.50
N TYR A 123 -11.73 10.31 -0.95
CA TYR A 123 -12.54 11.46 -1.34
C TYR A 123 -13.10 12.18 -0.12
N ALA A 124 -13.29 13.49 -0.26
CA ALA A 124 -13.97 14.32 0.72
C ALA A 124 -15.42 14.53 0.30
N TYR A 125 -16.34 14.38 1.24
CA TYR A 125 -17.75 14.68 1.08
C TYR A 125 -18.22 15.48 2.30
N LYS A 126 -18.69 16.71 2.06
CA LYS A 126 -19.15 17.65 3.12
C LYS A 126 -18.15 17.81 4.28
N GLY A 127 -16.86 17.86 3.97
CA GLY A 127 -15.78 18.05 4.95
C GLY A 127 -15.27 16.78 5.63
N VAL A 128 -15.89 15.62 5.39
CA VAL A 128 -15.46 14.32 5.96
C VAL A 128 -14.76 13.50 4.88
N LEU A 129 -13.70 12.77 5.26
CA LEU A 129 -12.96 11.87 4.37
C LEU A 129 -13.54 10.46 4.41
N TYR A 130 -13.56 9.83 3.25
CA TYR A 130 -14.00 8.45 3.04
C TYR A 130 -13.04 7.77 2.07
N ASP A 131 -13.00 6.44 2.10
CA ASP A 131 -12.25 5.64 1.13
C ASP A 131 -12.99 4.39 0.69
N ASP A 132 -12.67 3.91 -0.52
CA ASP A 132 -13.18 2.66 -1.08
C ASP A 132 -12.15 2.04 -2.04
N ILE A 133 -11.98 0.72 -2.00
CA ILE A 133 -11.40 0.00 -3.14
C ILE A 133 -12.36 0.18 -4.31
N SER A 134 -11.97 1.05 -5.21
CA SER A 134 -12.90 1.60 -6.18
C SER A 134 -13.00 0.70 -7.39
N VAL A 135 -11.86 0.21 -7.88
CA VAL A 135 -11.79 -0.60 -9.09
C VAL A 135 -10.55 -1.50 -9.13
N ILE A 136 -10.66 -2.61 -9.87
CA ILE A 136 -9.52 -3.44 -10.26
C ILE A 136 -9.01 -2.90 -11.59
N VAL A 137 -7.70 -2.70 -11.68
CA VAL A 137 -7.03 -2.16 -12.86
C VAL A 137 -5.81 -2.98 -13.24
N LYS A 138 -5.27 -2.71 -14.44
CA LYS A 138 -3.91 -3.10 -14.81
C LYS A 138 -3.22 -1.95 -15.50
N MET A 139 -2.04 -1.58 -15.01
CA MET A 139 -1.15 -0.68 -15.74
C MET A 139 -0.34 -1.46 -16.77
N GLN A 140 -0.32 -0.95 -18.00
CA GLN A 140 0.49 -1.52 -19.07
C GLN A 140 0.89 -0.45 -20.08
N ALA A 141 2.19 -0.37 -20.38
CA ALA A 141 2.75 0.60 -21.32
C ALA A 141 2.32 2.06 -21.02
N GLY A 142 2.36 2.45 -19.74
CA GLY A 142 1.96 3.79 -19.29
C GLY A 142 0.45 4.06 -19.24
N LYS A 143 -0.38 3.11 -19.68
CA LYS A 143 -1.85 3.22 -19.66
C LYS A 143 -2.46 2.38 -18.55
N THR A 144 -3.47 2.94 -17.87
CA THR A 144 -4.29 2.22 -16.89
C THR A 144 -5.55 1.69 -17.54
N TRP A 145 -5.81 0.39 -17.40
CA TRP A 145 -6.99 -0.29 -17.91
C TRP A 145 -7.93 -0.64 -16.76
N LEU A 146 -9.20 -0.25 -16.86
CA LEU A 146 -10.26 -0.58 -15.91
C LEU A 146 -10.79 -2.00 -16.18
N LEU A 147 -10.58 -2.92 -15.25
CA LEU A 147 -10.94 -4.32 -15.42
C LEU A 147 -12.27 -4.67 -14.74
N GLU A 148 -12.51 -4.17 -13.53
CA GLU A 148 -13.70 -4.50 -12.74
C GLU A 148 -14.04 -3.42 -11.70
N ILE A 149 -15.31 -3.33 -11.31
CA ILE A 149 -15.80 -2.54 -10.16
C ILE A 149 -16.35 -3.56 -9.13
N PRO A 150 -15.52 -4.06 -8.19
CA PRO A 150 -15.83 -5.29 -7.45
C PRO A 150 -16.83 -5.09 -6.31
N ASN A 151 -16.81 -3.93 -5.65
CA ASN A 151 -17.60 -3.71 -4.43
C ASN A 151 -18.66 -2.63 -4.66
N THR A 152 -19.66 -3.00 -5.47
CA THR A 152 -20.69 -2.04 -5.88
C THR A 152 -21.46 -1.48 -4.70
N GLU A 153 -21.67 -2.22 -3.61
CA GLU A 153 -22.50 -1.82 -2.46
C GLU A 153 -21.85 -0.76 -1.55
N SER A 154 -20.53 -0.78 -1.41
CA SER A 154 -19.81 0.17 -0.55
C SER A 154 -19.33 1.42 -1.30
N PHE A 155 -19.06 1.33 -2.60
CA PHE A 155 -18.44 2.41 -3.36
C PHE A 155 -19.30 3.69 -3.34
N LEU A 156 -18.79 4.81 -2.82
CA LEU A 156 -19.58 6.05 -2.61
C LEU A 156 -20.74 5.91 -1.61
N SER A 157 -20.68 4.96 -0.69
CA SER A 157 -21.74 4.76 0.32
C SER A 157 -21.72 5.79 1.46
N MET A 158 -20.59 6.47 1.70
CA MET A 158 -20.42 7.47 2.76
C MET A 158 -20.72 6.94 4.19
N LYS A 159 -20.65 5.62 4.41
CA LYS A 159 -21.03 4.99 5.69
C LYS A 159 -19.87 4.77 6.65
N ASP A 160 -18.66 4.65 6.14
CA ASP A 160 -17.46 4.32 6.91
C ASP A 160 -16.36 5.35 6.63
N SER A 161 -16.06 6.19 7.62
CA SER A 161 -15.00 7.21 7.56
C SER A 161 -13.72 6.78 8.29
N SER A 162 -13.56 5.49 8.60
CA SER A 162 -12.38 4.97 9.33
C SER A 162 -11.08 5.02 8.53
N LEU A 163 -11.19 5.22 7.21
CA LEU A 163 -10.08 5.22 6.27
C LEU A 163 -9.24 3.91 6.29
N ARG A 164 -9.86 2.79 6.68
CA ARG A 164 -9.18 1.50 6.85
C ARG A 164 -8.50 1.04 5.55
N ASN A 165 -9.19 1.15 4.41
CA ASN A 165 -8.68 0.62 3.15
C ASN A 165 -7.47 1.43 2.66
N SER A 166 -7.51 2.76 2.81
CA SER A 166 -6.42 3.64 2.39
C SER A 166 -5.21 3.48 3.30
N ASN A 167 -5.41 3.29 4.60
CA ASN A 167 -4.32 2.96 5.52
C ASN A 167 -3.62 1.66 5.10
N GLN A 168 -4.39 0.60 4.82
CA GLN A 168 -3.84 -0.66 4.32
C GLN A 168 -3.10 -0.48 2.99
N ALA A 169 -3.69 0.25 2.04
CA ALA A 169 -3.08 0.50 0.73
C ALA A 169 -1.77 1.28 0.84
N ARG A 170 -1.71 2.34 1.67
CA ARG A 170 -0.48 3.11 1.91
C ARG A 170 0.62 2.23 2.47
N SER A 171 0.30 1.39 3.46
CA SER A 171 1.30 0.49 4.01
C SER A 171 1.77 -0.56 3.02
N ALA A 172 0.88 -1.13 2.20
CA ALA A 172 1.27 -2.04 1.12
C ALA A 172 2.17 -1.35 0.07
N ILE A 173 1.90 -0.09 -0.25
CA ILE A 173 2.74 0.74 -1.15
C ILE A 173 4.12 0.98 -0.52
N GLU A 174 4.19 1.34 0.77
CA GLU A 174 5.47 1.51 1.47
C GLU A 174 6.25 0.20 1.51
N LEU A 175 5.61 -0.93 1.83
CA LEU A 175 6.24 -2.25 1.84
C LEU A 175 6.81 -2.65 0.49
N ALA A 176 6.27 -2.16 -0.61
CA ALA A 176 6.83 -2.43 -1.94
C ALA A 176 8.15 -1.68 -2.19
N LYS A 177 8.46 -0.60 -1.46
CA LYS A 177 9.64 0.24 -1.68
C LYS A 177 10.91 -0.41 -1.12
N PRO A 178 11.97 -0.62 -1.94
CA PRO A 178 13.23 -1.20 -1.47
C PRO A 178 13.87 -0.44 -0.29
N ALA A 179 13.82 0.90 -0.33
CA ALA A 179 14.35 1.74 0.74
C ALA A 179 13.62 1.51 2.08
N PHE A 180 12.29 1.32 2.03
CA PHE A 180 11.51 1.01 3.23
C PHE A 180 11.85 -0.37 3.77
N LYS A 181 11.91 -1.40 2.90
CA LYS A 181 12.33 -2.75 3.29
C LYS A 181 13.69 -2.74 3.99
N GLU A 182 14.65 -1.99 3.46
CA GLU A 182 15.97 -1.88 4.08
C GLU A 182 15.92 -1.10 5.41
N SER A 183 15.05 -0.09 5.53
CA SER A 183 14.84 0.62 6.79
C SER A 183 14.28 -0.28 7.90
N VAL A 184 13.38 -1.21 7.57
CA VAL A 184 12.86 -2.22 8.51
C VAL A 184 13.98 -3.16 8.95
N LYS A 185 14.79 -3.65 8.00
CA LYS A 185 15.98 -4.47 8.33
C LYS A 185 16.96 -3.72 9.21
N GLN A 186 17.20 -2.44 8.93
CA GLN A 186 18.07 -1.60 9.74
C GLN A 186 17.52 -1.42 11.16
N ARG A 187 16.21 -1.27 11.33
CA ARG A 187 15.55 -1.22 12.64
C ARG A 187 15.77 -2.51 13.43
N VAL A 188 15.66 -3.67 12.78
CA VAL A 188 15.99 -4.96 13.40
C VAL A 188 17.46 -5.01 13.80
N ARG A 189 18.41 -4.66 12.90
CA ARG A 189 19.85 -4.65 13.24
C ARG A 189 20.15 -3.77 14.45
N GLU A 190 19.53 -2.58 14.51
CA GLU A 190 19.67 -1.66 15.64
C GLU A 190 19.17 -2.30 16.94
N LEU A 191 17.98 -2.91 16.94
CA LEU A 191 17.44 -3.58 18.12
C LEU A 191 18.31 -4.77 18.58
N VAL A 192 18.83 -5.57 17.65
CA VAL A 192 19.76 -6.67 17.96
C VAL A 192 21.05 -6.13 18.56
N GLN A 193 21.61 -5.07 17.99
CA GLN A 193 22.82 -4.43 18.52
C GLN A 193 22.58 -3.87 19.94
N LEU A 194 21.46 -3.19 20.16
CA LEU A 194 21.09 -2.66 21.48
C LEU A 194 20.91 -3.77 22.52
N ALA A 195 20.31 -4.91 22.12
CA ALA A 195 20.19 -6.10 22.96
C ALA A 195 21.54 -6.72 23.31
N GLN A 196 22.48 -6.78 22.36
CA GLN A 196 23.84 -7.27 22.60
C GLN A 196 24.66 -6.35 23.51
N GLN A 197 24.42 -5.04 23.44
CA GLN A 197 25.08 -4.01 24.25
C GLN A 197 24.39 -3.76 25.59
N ASP A 198 23.36 -4.54 25.93
CA ASP A 198 22.52 -4.35 27.13
C ASP A 198 22.03 -2.90 27.32
N SER A 199 21.81 -2.18 26.20
CA SER A 199 21.46 -0.75 26.16
C SER A 199 19.95 -0.53 26.27
N MET A 200 19.40 -0.87 27.44
CA MET A 200 17.95 -0.91 27.67
C MET A 200 17.22 0.41 27.43
N GLU A 201 17.78 1.52 27.87
CA GLU A 201 17.14 2.82 27.71
C GLU A 201 16.98 3.22 26.22
N ALA A 202 17.98 2.91 25.40
CA ALA A 202 17.95 3.15 23.97
C ALA A 202 16.98 2.17 23.26
N ALA A 203 16.94 0.91 23.70
CA ALA A 203 16.03 -0.10 23.13
C ALA A 203 14.56 0.22 23.41
N GLY A 204 14.22 0.65 24.64
CA GLY A 204 12.84 1.01 24.99
C GLY A 204 12.30 2.19 24.17
N LYS A 205 13.15 3.15 23.79
CA LYS A 205 12.80 4.24 22.85
C LYS A 205 12.49 3.75 21.43
N ARG A 206 12.71 2.46 21.14
CA ARG A 206 12.40 1.79 19.86
C ARG A 206 11.29 0.76 19.97
N MET A 207 10.59 0.72 21.10
CA MET A 207 9.49 -0.21 21.37
C MET A 207 8.20 0.56 21.60
N VAL A 208 7.09 0.02 21.12
CA VAL A 208 5.78 0.65 21.29
C VAL A 208 5.20 0.30 22.66
N TYR A 209 4.54 1.26 23.28
CA TYR A 209 3.74 1.05 24.47
C TYR A 209 2.42 0.36 24.14
N HIS A 210 2.10 -0.76 24.78
CA HIS A 210 0.79 -1.42 24.67
C HIS A 210 0.18 -1.76 26.04
N GLY A 211 0.59 -1.04 27.09
CA GLY A 211 0.10 -1.28 28.44
C GLY A 211 -1.35 -0.84 28.66
N PRO A 212 -1.91 -1.12 29.84
CA PRO A 212 -3.33 -0.90 30.15
C PRO A 212 -3.71 0.57 30.40
N ASP A 213 -2.75 1.50 30.41
CA ASP A 213 -3.02 2.92 30.65
C ASP A 213 -3.66 3.56 29.41
N ILE A 214 -4.99 3.67 29.48
CA ILE A 214 -5.84 4.28 28.45
C ILE A 214 -5.52 5.77 28.20
N THR A 215 -4.77 6.43 29.10
CA THR A 215 -4.41 7.85 28.95
C THR A 215 -3.14 8.04 28.12
N ARG A 216 -2.36 6.97 27.93
CA ARG A 216 -1.18 6.99 27.07
C ARG A 216 -1.56 6.68 25.63
N ASP A 217 -0.89 7.37 24.71
CA ASP A 217 -0.93 6.98 23.31
C ASP A 217 -0.22 5.63 23.17
N TRP A 218 -0.99 4.59 22.89
CA TRP A 218 -0.55 3.23 22.57
C TRP A 218 0.33 3.15 21.31
N LYS A 219 0.58 4.28 20.62
CA LYS A 219 1.58 4.40 19.55
C LYS A 219 2.81 5.21 19.96
N ALA A 220 2.98 5.49 21.25
CA ALA A 220 4.18 6.14 21.78
C ALA A 220 5.27 5.12 22.10
N ALA A 221 6.51 5.60 22.19
CA ALA A 221 7.61 4.81 22.72
C ALA A 221 7.44 4.51 24.22
N LEU A 222 8.10 3.44 24.71
CA LEU A 222 8.13 3.14 26.14
C LEU A 222 8.76 4.29 26.95
N ASN A 223 8.14 4.61 28.09
CA ASN A 223 8.64 5.56 29.08
C ASN A 223 9.62 4.84 30.01
N MET A 224 10.91 5.09 29.80
CA MET A 224 11.97 4.44 30.59
C MET A 224 12.07 4.94 32.04
N ASN A 225 11.21 5.87 32.47
CA ASN A 225 11.05 6.21 33.88
C ASN A 225 9.96 5.38 34.58
N ASP A 226 9.08 4.72 33.81
CA ASP A 226 8.06 3.82 34.36
C ASP A 226 8.65 2.41 34.61
N PRO A 227 8.57 1.87 35.83
CA PRO A 227 9.14 0.55 36.13
C PRO A 227 8.53 -0.60 35.33
N GLY A 228 7.23 -0.54 35.01
CA GLY A 228 6.54 -1.58 34.25
C GLY A 228 7.01 -1.62 32.81
N GLU A 229 7.13 -0.47 32.18
CA GLU A 229 7.61 -0.34 30.80
C GLU A 229 9.12 -0.63 30.68
N ARG A 230 9.92 -0.31 31.71
CA ARG A 230 11.31 -0.78 31.78
C ARG A 230 11.39 -2.31 31.83
N ALA A 231 10.53 -2.96 32.62
CA ALA A 231 10.49 -4.41 32.70
C ALA A 231 10.08 -5.04 31.37
N GLU A 232 9.12 -4.42 30.66
CA GLU A 232 8.73 -4.83 29.31
C GLU A 232 9.90 -4.72 28.32
N ALA A 233 10.62 -3.60 28.30
CA ALA A 233 11.80 -3.43 27.47
C ALA A 233 12.89 -4.48 27.76
N ALA A 234 13.15 -4.75 29.04
CA ALA A 234 14.11 -5.76 29.47
C ALA A 234 13.70 -7.19 29.04
N SER A 235 12.42 -7.52 29.15
CA SER A 235 11.87 -8.81 28.71
C SER A 235 12.10 -9.02 27.21
N ARG A 236 11.73 -8.04 26.39
CA ARG A 236 11.90 -8.11 24.93
C ARG A 236 13.36 -8.14 24.50
N MET A 237 14.24 -7.39 25.15
CA MET A 237 15.67 -7.46 24.87
C MET A 237 16.25 -8.82 25.22
N THR A 238 15.82 -9.40 26.34
CA THR A 238 16.21 -10.75 26.75
C THR A 238 15.78 -11.76 25.70
N GLU A 239 14.55 -11.65 25.20
CA GLU A 239 14.03 -12.50 24.13
C GLU A 239 14.85 -12.36 22.83
N ILE A 240 15.13 -11.13 22.37
CA ILE A 240 16.01 -10.90 21.21
C ILE A 240 17.39 -11.53 21.43
N LYS A 241 17.98 -11.29 22.60
CA LYS A 241 19.33 -11.76 22.95
C LYS A 241 19.39 -13.28 22.97
N GLN A 242 18.44 -13.94 23.63
CA GLN A 242 18.39 -15.41 23.76
C GLN A 242 18.14 -16.08 22.40
N ASN A 243 17.18 -15.57 21.62
CA ASN A 243 16.80 -16.21 20.36
C ASN A 243 17.81 -15.97 19.22
N LEU A 244 18.66 -14.94 19.35
CA LEU A 244 19.74 -14.67 18.40
C LEU A 244 21.13 -14.97 18.99
N GLN A 245 21.19 -15.53 20.20
CA GLN A 245 22.45 -15.89 20.86
C GLN A 245 23.16 -16.97 20.04
N GLY A 246 24.43 -16.75 19.72
CA GLY A 246 25.19 -17.70 18.91
C GLY A 246 24.86 -17.67 17.41
N CYS A 247 24.15 -16.63 16.95
CA CYS A 247 23.79 -16.44 15.55
C CYS A 247 24.55 -15.29 14.87
N PRO A 248 25.87 -15.42 14.61
CA PRO A 248 26.66 -14.34 14.04
C PRO A 248 26.25 -13.95 12.61
N GLY A 249 25.43 -14.77 11.94
CA GLY A 249 25.01 -14.57 10.54
C GLY A 249 23.54 -14.83 10.31
N TYR A 250 22.65 -14.30 11.17
CA TYR A 250 21.21 -14.37 10.89
C TYR A 250 20.89 -13.74 9.53
N THR A 251 19.84 -14.25 8.89
CA THR A 251 19.39 -13.75 7.59
C THR A 251 17.98 -13.19 7.68
N PHE A 252 17.63 -12.26 6.79
CA PHE A 252 16.28 -11.73 6.72
C PHE A 252 15.41 -12.64 5.86
N GLY A 253 14.28 -13.09 6.44
CA GLY A 253 13.25 -13.86 5.77
C GLY A 253 12.25 -12.98 5.03
N SER A 254 10.98 -13.39 5.02
CA SER A 254 9.92 -12.57 4.42
C SER A 254 9.71 -11.27 5.20
N LEU A 255 9.17 -10.29 4.49
CA LEU A 255 8.66 -9.05 5.06
C LEU A 255 7.21 -8.96 4.63
N ASP A 256 6.32 -9.09 5.60
CA ASP A 256 4.88 -9.12 5.41
C ASP A 256 4.24 -8.06 6.29
N ALA A 257 2.92 -8.03 6.28
CA ALA A 257 2.19 -7.22 7.23
C ALA A 257 0.81 -7.76 7.52
N ASP A 258 0.41 -7.59 8.77
CA ASP A 258 -0.81 -8.11 9.35
C ASP A 258 -1.69 -6.96 9.83
N THR A 259 -3.00 -7.20 9.82
CA THR A 259 -3.99 -6.23 10.31
C THR A 259 -4.61 -6.77 11.57
N GLU A 260 -4.47 -6.02 12.65
CA GLU A 260 -5.09 -6.31 13.94
C GLU A 260 -5.96 -5.13 14.38
N SER A 261 -6.60 -5.25 15.56
CA SER A 261 -7.41 -4.16 16.13
C SER A 261 -6.57 -2.90 16.40
N GLU A 262 -5.29 -3.13 16.62
CA GLU A 262 -4.15 -2.25 16.83
C GLU A 262 -3.61 -1.63 15.52
N GLY A 263 -4.23 -1.96 14.39
CA GLY A 263 -3.87 -1.42 13.08
C GLY A 263 -2.89 -2.31 12.33
N TYR A 264 -2.03 -1.69 11.54
CA TYR A 264 -1.25 -2.38 10.52
C TYR A 264 0.17 -2.63 11.00
N TRP A 265 0.49 -3.90 11.23
CA TRP A 265 1.76 -4.37 11.74
C TRP A 265 2.67 -4.80 10.60
N ILE A 266 3.90 -4.29 10.58
CA ILE A 266 4.94 -4.68 9.62
C ILE A 266 5.77 -5.78 10.24
N VAL A 267 5.74 -6.97 9.67
CA VAL A 267 6.35 -8.16 10.26
C VAL A 267 7.59 -8.55 9.47
N GLN A 268 8.76 -8.42 10.09
CA GLN A 268 10.03 -8.84 9.50
C GLN A 268 10.50 -10.15 10.13
N GLN A 269 10.63 -11.20 9.32
CA GLN A 269 11.23 -12.45 9.76
C GLN A 269 12.75 -12.36 9.82
N VAL A 270 13.33 -12.88 10.89
CA VAL A 270 14.77 -13.08 11.08
C VAL A 270 15.01 -14.56 11.26
N LYS A 271 15.81 -15.15 10.38
CA LYS A 271 16.14 -16.57 10.41
C LYS A 271 17.50 -16.77 11.05
N CYS A 272 17.52 -17.60 12.08
CA CYS A 272 18.73 -18.07 12.73
C CYS A 272 18.79 -19.61 12.69
N GLY A 273 19.49 -20.15 11.69
CA GLY A 273 19.46 -21.60 11.44
C GLY A 273 18.05 -22.07 11.10
N GLN A 274 17.46 -22.90 11.96
CA GLN A 274 16.07 -23.39 11.84
C GLN A 274 15.05 -22.51 12.57
N HIS A 275 15.50 -21.59 13.43
CA HIS A 275 14.62 -20.73 14.21
C HIS A 275 14.21 -19.49 13.41
N ILE A 276 12.94 -19.10 13.50
CA ILE A 276 12.42 -17.88 12.89
C ILE A 276 11.89 -16.96 14.00
N LEU A 277 12.53 -15.82 14.18
CA LEU A 277 12.07 -14.75 15.05
C LEU A 277 11.37 -13.67 14.22
N ARG A 278 10.12 -13.37 14.52
CA ARG A 278 9.29 -12.37 13.85
C ARG A 278 9.32 -11.07 14.64
N PHE A 279 9.75 -9.99 14.00
CA PHE A 279 9.71 -8.65 14.57
C PHE A 279 8.47 -7.93 14.01
N ALA A 280 7.47 -7.68 14.85
CA ALA A 280 6.27 -6.94 14.48
C ALA A 280 6.43 -5.46 14.86
N PHE A 281 6.46 -4.59 13.86
CA PHE A 281 6.62 -3.16 14.00
C PHE A 281 5.31 -2.41 13.75
N LEU A 282 5.05 -1.39 14.56
CA LEU A 282 4.02 -0.41 14.30
C LEU A 282 4.65 0.85 13.70
N GLN A 283 4.10 1.34 12.59
CA GLN A 283 4.48 2.62 12.02
C GLN A 283 3.82 3.75 12.82
N THR A 284 4.64 4.59 13.45
CA THR A 284 4.21 5.73 14.26
C THR A 284 4.74 7.04 13.65
N LYS A 285 4.40 8.19 14.24
CA LYS A 285 4.97 9.49 13.85
C LYS A 285 6.49 9.55 14.09
N GLU A 286 6.99 8.78 15.05
CA GLU A 286 8.40 8.74 15.44
C GLU A 286 9.20 7.68 14.65
N GLY A 287 8.50 6.87 13.82
CA GLY A 287 9.08 5.83 12.99
C GLY A 287 8.52 4.44 13.33
N LEU A 288 9.27 3.40 12.96
CA LEU A 288 8.94 2.01 13.24
C LEU A 288 9.32 1.66 14.68
N LEU A 289 8.32 1.36 15.50
CA LEU A 289 8.51 0.91 16.88
C LEU A 289 8.15 -0.58 16.99
N LEU A 290 9.00 -1.36 17.66
CA LEU A 290 8.77 -2.79 17.90
C LEU A 290 7.62 -2.95 18.88
N GLY A 291 6.55 -3.65 18.50
CA GLY A 291 5.44 -3.91 19.42
C GLY A 291 5.23 -5.37 19.78
N SER A 292 5.74 -6.31 19.00
CA SER A 292 5.72 -7.72 19.40
C SER A 292 6.91 -8.49 18.80
N LEU A 293 7.28 -9.55 19.49
CA LEU A 293 8.18 -10.59 19.04
C LEU A 293 7.41 -11.91 19.08
N ASP A 294 7.57 -12.71 18.03
CA ASP A 294 6.95 -14.04 17.96
C ASP A 294 7.95 -15.05 17.38
N MET A 295 7.88 -16.28 17.86
CA MET A 295 8.81 -17.36 17.53
C MET A 295 8.07 -18.48 16.79
N GLU A 296 8.63 -18.90 15.65
CA GLU A 296 8.23 -20.13 14.95
C GLU A 296 9.29 -21.22 15.02
#